data_AF-A0A7V1V517-F1
#
_entry.id   AF-A0A7V1V517-F1
#
_cell.length_a   1.000
_cell.length_b   1.000
_cell.length_c   1.000
_cell.angle_alpha   90.00
_cell.angle_beta   90.00
_cell.angle_gamma   90.00
#
_symmetry.space_group_name_H-M   'P 1'
#
loop_
_entity.id
_entity.type
_entity.pdbx_description
1 polymer ?
#
loop_
_entity_poly.entity_id
_entity_poly.type
_entity_poly.pdbx_seq_one_letter_code
_entity_poly.pdbx_strand_id
1 'polypeptide(L)'
;MPEASVPHGSLSPEIAKLAKKLADDPRSKVFIPLAEEYIKGGFYQEAAAVLEDGLKVYPTFVTALVALGRVYLHLDRKDKARAKLEEVTKISPENLLAHRMLAKLYLETAELESAAKSCAIVLAANPKDEEGLAIEARVAEQGGPVGRERRETTPRRKTDSPVQGSTPAAPDGPRKRSAQASKQLTRLQNLLETIQARRSDE
;
A
#
# COMPACT_ATOMS: atom_id res chain seq x y z
N MET A 1 -1.79 2.72 -39.87
CA MET A 1 -2.53 3.06 -38.63
C MET A 1 -2.99 1.73 -38.05
N PRO A 2 -2.71 1.37 -36.79
CA PRO A 2 -3.23 0.12 -36.27
C PRO A 2 -4.72 0.34 -35.96
N GLU A 3 -5.59 -0.34 -36.70
CA GLU A 3 -7.00 -0.47 -36.34
C GLU A 3 -7.08 -1.15 -34.98
N ALA A 4 -7.63 -0.45 -34.00
CA ALA A 4 -8.12 -1.07 -32.78
C ALA A 4 -9.24 -2.02 -33.19
N SER A 5 -8.92 -3.31 -33.30
CA SER A 5 -9.87 -4.39 -33.52
C SER A 5 -10.79 -4.49 -32.31
N VAL A 6 -11.86 -3.71 -32.32
CA VAL A 6 -12.91 -3.74 -31.31
C VAL A 6 -13.94 -4.78 -31.75
N PRO A 7 -14.09 -5.94 -31.07
CA PRO A 7 -15.03 -6.97 -31.49
C PRO A 7 -16.46 -6.46 -31.33
N HIS A 8 -17.17 -6.38 -32.46
CA HIS A 8 -18.58 -5.99 -32.55
C HIS A 8 -19.48 -7.10 -32.03
N GLY A 9 -19.68 -7.15 -30.71
CA GLY A 9 -20.67 -8.01 -30.07
C GLY A 9 -21.11 -7.42 -28.74
N SER A 10 -22.05 -6.46 -28.80
CA SER A 10 -22.73 -5.84 -27.65
C SER A 10 -21.96 -4.78 -26.85
N LEU A 11 -21.20 -3.92 -27.52
CA LEU A 11 -20.64 -2.73 -26.86
C LEU A 11 -21.74 -1.69 -26.65
N SER A 12 -21.87 -1.19 -25.42
CA SER A 12 -22.87 -0.15 -25.11
C SER A 12 -22.60 1.10 -25.98
N PRO A 13 -23.63 1.87 -26.36
CA PRO A 13 -23.44 3.10 -27.13
C PRO A 13 -22.49 4.09 -26.44
N GLU A 14 -22.38 4.00 -25.10
CA GLU A 14 -21.42 4.78 -24.31
C GLU A 14 -19.97 4.34 -24.55
N ILE A 15 -19.67 3.04 -24.70
CA ILE A 15 -18.31 2.58 -25.06
C ILE A 15 -17.90 3.18 -26.40
N ALA A 16 -18.76 3.11 -27.42
CA ALA A 16 -18.45 3.65 -28.75
C ALA A 16 -18.19 5.17 -28.71
N LYS A 17 -19.00 5.90 -27.96
CA LYS A 17 -18.86 7.35 -27.77
C LYS A 17 -17.56 7.72 -27.04
N LEU A 18 -17.23 6.98 -25.98
CA LEU A 18 -16.01 7.21 -25.19
C LEU A 18 -14.75 6.81 -25.97
N ALA A 19 -14.79 5.71 -26.72
CA ALA A 19 -13.70 5.29 -27.60
C ALA A 19 -13.42 6.31 -28.70
N LYS A 20 -14.47 6.87 -29.32
CA LYS A 20 -14.31 7.95 -30.31
C LYS A 20 -13.65 9.19 -29.69
N LYS A 21 -14.11 9.62 -28.51
CA LYS A 21 -13.50 10.75 -27.79
C LYS A 21 -12.03 10.52 -27.45
N LEU A 22 -11.67 9.29 -27.07
CA LEU A 22 -10.28 8.94 -26.81
C LEU A 22 -9.44 8.91 -28.10
N ALA A 23 -10.02 8.53 -29.23
CA ALA A 23 -9.35 8.61 -30.53
C ALA A 23 -9.15 10.06 -30.99
N ASP A 24 -10.14 10.93 -30.74
CA ASP A 24 -10.06 12.36 -31.05
C ASP A 24 -9.04 13.08 -30.13
N ASP A 25 -8.95 12.69 -28.86
CA ASP A 25 -7.95 13.19 -27.90
C ASP A 25 -7.31 12.04 -27.10
N PRO A 26 -6.20 11.46 -27.59
CA PRO A 26 -5.48 10.36 -26.93
C PRO A 26 -4.84 10.74 -25.61
N ARG A 27 -4.71 12.03 -25.32
CA ARG A 27 -4.20 12.53 -24.03
C ARG A 27 -5.34 12.80 -23.06
N SER A 28 -6.59 12.61 -23.44
CA SER A 28 -7.71 12.81 -22.53
C SER A 28 -7.76 11.71 -21.47
N LYS A 29 -8.22 12.04 -20.26
CA LYS A 29 -8.46 11.05 -19.19
C LYS A 29 -9.72 10.20 -19.41
N VAL A 30 -10.33 10.30 -20.60
CA VAL A 30 -11.52 9.56 -21.04
C VAL A 30 -11.29 8.04 -21.09
N PHE A 31 -10.03 7.59 -21.13
CA PHE A 31 -9.70 6.18 -21.04
C PHE A 31 -10.18 5.52 -19.72
N ILE A 32 -10.34 6.29 -18.63
CA ILE A 32 -10.89 5.78 -17.36
C ILE A 32 -12.37 5.40 -17.47
N PRO A 33 -13.30 6.32 -17.78
CA PRO A 33 -14.71 5.96 -17.90
C PRO A 33 -14.92 4.94 -19.02
N LEU A 34 -14.09 4.95 -20.06
CA LEU A 34 -14.10 3.91 -21.10
C LEU A 34 -13.76 2.52 -20.52
N ALA A 35 -12.66 2.42 -19.76
CA ALA A 35 -12.27 1.18 -19.11
C ALA A 35 -13.29 0.71 -18.07
N GLU A 36 -13.90 1.61 -17.31
CA GLU A 36 -14.98 1.26 -16.38
C GLU A 36 -16.18 0.65 -17.10
N GLU A 37 -16.55 1.18 -18.26
CA GLU A 37 -17.65 0.66 -19.06
C GLU A 37 -17.30 -0.72 -19.66
N TYR A 38 -16.05 -0.92 -20.11
CA TYR A 38 -15.56 -2.25 -20.50
C TYR A 38 -15.60 -3.24 -19.32
N ILE A 39 -15.19 -2.82 -18.12
CA ILE A 39 -15.25 -3.67 -16.91
C ILE A 39 -16.69 -4.09 -16.60
N LYS A 40 -17.65 -3.17 -16.68
CA LYS A 40 -19.08 -3.49 -16.46
C LYS A 40 -19.61 -4.47 -17.52
N GLY A 41 -19.14 -4.35 -18.75
CA GLY A 41 -19.47 -5.27 -19.84
C GLY A 41 -18.76 -6.63 -19.75
N GLY A 42 -17.85 -6.83 -18.80
CA GLY A 42 -17.04 -8.06 -18.68
C GLY A 42 -15.90 -8.15 -19.70
N PHE A 43 -15.65 -7.08 -20.46
CA PHE A 43 -14.60 -6.97 -21.47
C PHE A 43 -13.26 -6.59 -20.81
N TYR A 44 -12.75 -7.50 -19.97
CA TYR A 44 -11.57 -7.23 -19.15
C TYR A 44 -10.28 -7.09 -19.99
N GLN A 45 -10.16 -7.76 -21.14
CA GLN A 45 -8.98 -7.62 -22.00
C GLN A 45 -8.90 -6.23 -22.61
N GLU A 46 -10.02 -5.73 -23.14
CA GLU A 46 -10.13 -4.39 -23.72
C GLU A 46 -9.94 -3.31 -22.66
N ALA A 47 -10.52 -3.50 -21.46
CA ALA A 47 -10.28 -2.60 -20.33
C ALA A 47 -8.80 -2.50 -19.97
N ALA A 48 -8.07 -3.63 -19.96
CA ALA A 48 -6.64 -3.64 -19.68
C ALA A 48 -5.87 -2.84 -20.74
N ALA A 49 -6.14 -3.09 -22.02
CA ALA A 49 -5.46 -2.40 -23.12
C ALA A 49 -5.66 -0.87 -23.06
N VAL A 50 -6.90 -0.42 -22.85
CA VAL A 50 -7.22 1.01 -22.74
C VAL A 50 -6.53 1.66 -21.53
N LEU A 51 -6.50 0.99 -20.39
CA LEU A 51 -5.82 1.48 -19.20
C LEU A 51 -4.30 1.53 -19.39
N GLU A 52 -3.71 0.52 -20.02
CA GLU A 52 -2.28 0.48 -20.32
C GLU A 52 -1.86 1.62 -21.25
N ASP A 53 -2.64 1.88 -22.31
CA ASP A 53 -2.37 3.01 -23.20
C ASP A 53 -2.51 4.36 -22.50
N GLY A 54 -3.56 4.52 -21.68
CA GLY A 54 -3.73 5.73 -20.88
C GLY A 54 -2.60 5.95 -19.86
N LEU A 55 -2.10 4.87 -19.26
CA LEU A 55 -0.97 4.91 -18.31
C LEU A 55 0.37 5.20 -18.99
N LYS A 56 0.54 4.96 -20.30
CA LYS A 56 1.73 5.44 -21.03
C LYS A 56 1.81 6.97 -21.05
N VAL A 57 0.65 7.64 -21.09
CA VAL A 57 0.56 9.11 -21.05
C VAL A 57 0.56 9.62 -19.60
N TYR A 58 -0.12 8.91 -18.70
CA TYR A 58 -0.28 9.27 -17.29
C TYR A 58 0.23 8.16 -16.36
N PRO A 59 1.56 7.95 -16.24
CA PRO A 59 2.12 6.80 -15.53
C PRO A 59 1.79 6.76 -14.04
N THR A 60 1.63 7.93 -13.41
CA THR A 60 1.37 8.04 -11.97
C THR A 60 -0.11 8.15 -11.63
N PHE A 61 -1.01 7.86 -12.57
CA PHE A 61 -2.44 8.03 -12.35
C PHE A 61 -3.02 6.88 -11.52
N VAL A 62 -3.07 7.10 -10.21
CA VAL A 62 -3.45 6.11 -9.19
C VAL A 62 -4.77 5.40 -9.50
N THR A 63 -5.79 6.13 -9.93
CA THR A 63 -7.10 5.53 -10.27
C THR A 63 -7.00 4.53 -11.42
N ALA A 64 -6.19 4.83 -12.45
CA ALA A 64 -5.95 3.89 -13.56
C ALA A 64 -5.13 2.67 -13.11
N LEU A 65 -4.10 2.88 -12.29
CA LEU A 65 -3.27 1.80 -11.78
C LEU A 65 -4.08 0.80 -10.94
N VAL A 66 -4.96 1.31 -10.06
CA VAL A 66 -5.87 0.46 -9.27
C VAL A 66 -6.87 -0.26 -10.17
N ALA A 67 -7.50 0.45 -11.13
CA ALA A 67 -8.42 -0.16 -12.08
C ALA A 67 -7.74 -1.27 -12.88
N LEU A 68 -6.50 -1.05 -13.35
CA LEU A 68 -5.72 -2.03 -14.10
C LEU A 68 -5.36 -3.23 -13.23
N GLY A 69 -4.98 -3.00 -11.96
CA GLY A 69 -4.78 -4.06 -10.98
C GLY A 69 -6.03 -4.93 -10.83
N ARG A 70 -7.21 -4.32 -10.73
CA ARG A 70 -8.50 -5.05 -10.60
C ARG A 70 -8.80 -5.85 -11.85
N VAL A 71 -8.64 -5.25 -13.02
CA VAL A 71 -8.82 -5.93 -14.31
C VAL A 71 -7.89 -7.13 -14.42
N TYR A 72 -6.63 -6.99 -14.01
CA TYR A 72 -5.68 -8.09 -14.04
C TYR A 72 -6.04 -9.25 -13.10
N LEU A 73 -6.65 -8.97 -11.94
CA LEU A 73 -7.21 -10.04 -11.11
C LEU A 73 -8.33 -10.80 -11.82
N HIS A 74 -9.22 -10.11 -12.53
CA HIS A 74 -10.28 -10.77 -13.31
C HIS A 74 -9.75 -11.59 -14.49
N LEU A 75 -8.59 -11.20 -15.02
CA LEU A 75 -7.88 -11.92 -16.08
C LEU A 75 -6.98 -13.05 -15.54
N ASP A 76 -7.03 -13.35 -14.24
CA ASP A 76 -6.14 -14.28 -13.54
C ASP A 76 -4.64 -13.97 -13.66
N ARG A 77 -4.29 -12.73 -14.04
CA ARG A 77 -2.91 -12.23 -14.17
C ARG A 77 -2.42 -11.63 -12.85
N LYS A 78 -2.36 -12.46 -11.81
CA LYS A 78 -2.06 -12.04 -10.43
C LYS A 78 -0.71 -11.33 -10.28
N ASP A 79 0.33 -11.79 -10.98
CA ASP A 79 1.65 -11.15 -10.94
C ASP A 79 1.64 -9.72 -11.47
N LYS A 80 0.93 -9.50 -12.59
CA LYS A 80 0.78 -8.16 -13.17
C LYS A 80 -0.09 -7.27 -12.29
N ALA A 81 -1.15 -7.81 -11.71
CA ALA A 81 -1.99 -7.10 -10.77
C ALA A 81 -1.19 -6.61 -9.56
N ARG A 82 -0.39 -7.50 -8.96
CA ARG A 82 0.50 -7.18 -7.84
C ARG A 82 1.44 -6.03 -8.17
N ALA A 83 2.17 -6.13 -9.28
CA ALA A 83 3.13 -5.10 -9.67
C ALA A 83 2.47 -3.71 -9.80
N LYS A 84 1.27 -3.65 -10.37
CA LYS A 84 0.52 -2.40 -10.53
C LYS A 84 -0.03 -1.85 -9.22
N LEU A 85 -0.48 -2.72 -8.32
CA LEU A 85 -0.97 -2.29 -7.01
C LEU A 85 0.19 -1.88 -6.08
N GLU A 86 1.36 -2.51 -6.18
CA GLU A 86 2.57 -2.08 -5.47
C GLU A 86 3.07 -0.70 -5.95
N GLU A 87 2.88 -0.38 -7.22
CA GLU A 87 3.12 0.97 -7.75
C GLU A 87 2.16 1.99 -7.11
N VAL A 88 0.89 1.61 -6.92
CA VAL A 88 -0.09 2.45 -6.23
C VAL A 88 0.33 2.72 -4.78
N THR A 89 0.76 1.71 -4.03
CA THR A 89 1.14 1.92 -2.62
C THR A 89 2.40 2.77 -2.45
N LYS A 90 3.28 2.80 -3.47
CA LYS A 90 4.43 3.73 -3.51
C LYS A 90 3.99 5.17 -3.77
N ILE A 91 3.02 5.40 -4.64
CA ILE A 91 2.53 6.75 -5.01
C ILE A 91 1.55 7.27 -3.94
N SER A 92 0.70 6.39 -3.42
CA SER A 92 -0.40 6.69 -2.50
C SER A 92 -0.44 5.61 -1.41
N PRO A 93 0.39 5.75 -0.37
CA PRO A 93 0.49 4.76 0.71
C PRO A 93 -0.80 4.65 1.54
N GLU A 94 -1.71 5.61 1.44
CA GLU A 94 -3.01 5.62 2.13
C GLU A 94 -4.15 4.99 1.30
N ASN A 95 -3.85 4.45 0.10
CA ASN A 95 -4.87 3.85 -0.75
C ASN A 95 -5.31 2.49 -0.18
N LEU A 96 -6.38 2.53 0.63
CA LEU A 96 -6.93 1.35 1.31
C LEU A 96 -7.37 0.25 0.33
N LEU A 97 -7.89 0.63 -0.85
CA LEU A 97 -8.33 -0.33 -1.86
C LEU A 97 -7.13 -1.12 -2.42
N ALA A 98 -6.01 -0.44 -2.70
CA ALA A 98 -4.79 -1.09 -3.14
C ALA A 98 -4.23 -2.03 -2.07
N HIS A 99 -4.23 -1.62 -0.80
CA HIS A 99 -3.80 -2.48 0.32
C HIS A 99 -4.71 -3.70 0.50
N ARG A 100 -6.03 -3.57 0.38
CA ARG A 100 -6.96 -4.72 0.43
C ARG A 100 -6.63 -5.73 -0.67
N MET A 101 -6.48 -5.25 -1.90
CA MET A 101 -6.20 -6.12 -3.05
C MET A 101 -4.82 -6.78 -2.95
N LEU A 102 -3.80 -6.05 -2.50
CA LEU A 102 -2.46 -6.61 -2.25
C LEU A 102 -2.48 -7.63 -1.12
N ALA A 103 -3.16 -7.35 -0.01
CA ALA A 103 -3.24 -8.28 1.11
C ALA A 103 -3.89 -9.61 0.69
N LYS A 104 -4.92 -9.57 -0.15
CA LYS A 104 -5.53 -10.77 -0.75
C LYS A 104 -4.56 -11.52 -1.65
N LEU A 105 -3.83 -10.82 -2.52
CA LEU A 105 -2.80 -11.41 -3.39
C LEU A 105 -1.66 -12.05 -2.60
N TYR A 106 -1.18 -11.39 -1.55
CA TYR A 106 -0.15 -11.91 -0.65
C TYR A 106 -0.63 -13.14 0.11
N LEU A 107 -1.90 -13.18 0.52
CA LEU A 107 -2.50 -14.40 1.09
C LEU A 107 -2.52 -15.57 0.12
N GLU A 108 -2.86 -15.32 -1.16
CA GLU A 108 -2.89 -16.38 -2.17
C GLU A 108 -1.49 -16.90 -2.52
N THR A 109 -0.46 -16.07 -2.35
CA THR A 109 0.95 -16.42 -2.59
C THR A 109 1.69 -16.88 -1.34
N ALA A 110 0.97 -17.07 -0.22
CA ALA A 110 1.51 -17.43 1.10
C ALA A 110 2.55 -16.44 1.67
N GLU A 111 2.56 -15.19 1.20
CA GLU A 111 3.38 -14.09 1.72
C GLU A 111 2.71 -13.43 2.93
N LEU A 112 2.59 -14.21 4.01
CA LEU A 112 1.77 -13.84 5.18
C LEU A 112 2.23 -12.55 5.88
N GLU A 113 3.53 -12.29 5.92
CA GLU A 113 4.11 -11.05 6.47
C GLU A 113 3.64 -9.80 5.71
N SER A 114 3.69 -9.85 4.38
CA SER A 114 3.25 -8.75 3.52
C SER A 114 1.73 -8.60 3.58
N ALA A 115 1.00 -9.71 3.61
CA ALA A 115 -0.45 -9.72 3.78
C ALA A 115 -0.87 -9.03 5.08
N ALA A 116 -0.22 -9.39 6.20
CA ALA A 116 -0.49 -8.80 7.51
C ALA A 116 -0.25 -7.28 7.54
N LYS A 117 0.85 -6.81 6.94
CA LYS A 117 1.18 -5.38 6.90
C LYS A 117 0.15 -4.58 6.11
N SER A 118 -0.20 -5.03 4.91
CA SER A 118 -1.23 -4.39 4.09
C SER A 118 -2.59 -4.44 4.77
N CYS A 119 -2.94 -5.57 5.39
CA CYS A 119 -4.19 -5.72 6.15
C CYS A 119 -4.26 -4.80 7.37
N ALA A 120 -3.15 -4.65 8.11
CA ALA A 120 -3.08 -3.77 9.27
C ALA A 120 -3.34 -2.30 8.90
N ILE A 121 -2.89 -1.85 7.73
CA ILE A 121 -3.17 -0.49 7.22
C ILE A 121 -4.68 -0.32 6.97
N VAL A 122 -5.32 -1.31 6.36
CA VAL A 122 -6.77 -1.30 6.10
C VAL A 122 -7.55 -1.25 7.40
N LEU A 123 -7.22 -2.12 8.37
CA LEU A 123 -7.89 -2.20 9.66
C LEU A 123 -7.59 -1.02 10.58
N ALA A 124 -6.44 -0.38 10.45
CA ALA A 124 -6.14 0.86 11.16
C ALA A 124 -7.05 2.01 10.69
N ALA A 125 -7.33 2.10 9.40
CA ALA A 125 -8.22 3.12 8.85
C ALA A 125 -9.70 2.77 9.05
N ASN A 126 -10.07 1.49 8.88
CA ASN A 126 -11.40 0.99 9.13
C ASN A 126 -11.34 -0.32 9.95
N PRO A 127 -11.45 -0.25 11.29
CA PRO A 127 -11.38 -1.43 12.16
C PRO A 127 -12.53 -2.43 11.96
N LYS A 128 -13.59 -2.05 11.25
CA LYS A 128 -14.76 -2.89 10.96
C LYS A 128 -14.81 -3.32 9.49
N ASP A 129 -13.69 -3.22 8.79
CA ASP A 129 -13.59 -3.65 7.40
C ASP A 129 -13.76 -5.17 7.30
N GLU A 130 -14.87 -5.64 6.73
CA GLU A 130 -15.16 -7.08 6.67
C GLU A 130 -14.10 -7.87 5.90
N GLU A 131 -13.61 -7.34 4.76
CA GLU A 131 -12.54 -8.02 4.02
C GLU A 131 -11.21 -7.94 4.76
N GLY A 132 -10.88 -6.81 5.39
CA GLY A 132 -9.69 -6.71 6.24
C GLY A 132 -9.70 -7.76 7.36
N LEU A 133 -10.80 -7.89 8.10
CA LEU A 133 -10.93 -8.87 9.18
C LEU A 133 -10.85 -10.31 8.65
N ALA A 134 -11.46 -10.60 7.50
CA ALA A 134 -11.39 -11.92 6.86
C ALA A 134 -9.96 -12.25 6.41
N ILE A 135 -9.23 -11.28 5.88
CA ILE A 135 -7.82 -11.44 5.48
C ILE A 135 -6.96 -11.69 6.73
N GLU A 136 -7.13 -10.89 7.79
CA GLU A 136 -6.38 -11.07 9.04
C GLU A 136 -6.61 -12.44 9.66
N ALA A 137 -7.86 -12.92 9.70
CA ALA A 137 -8.19 -14.26 10.16
C ALA A 137 -7.46 -15.33 9.34
N ARG A 138 -7.48 -15.24 8.00
CA ARG A 138 -6.79 -16.19 7.12
C ARG A 138 -5.26 -16.13 7.26
N VAL A 139 -4.69 -14.96 7.54
CA VAL A 139 -3.26 -14.81 7.86
C VAL A 139 -2.97 -15.56 9.17
N ALA A 140 -3.81 -15.41 10.19
CA ALA A 140 -3.69 -16.09 11.47
C ALA A 140 -3.72 -17.62 11.32
N GLU A 141 -4.70 -18.13 10.56
CA GLU A 141 -4.90 -19.56 10.32
C GLU A 141 -3.71 -20.21 9.62
N GLN A 142 -3.04 -19.47 8.73
CA GLN A 142 -1.84 -19.94 8.02
C GLN A 142 -0.54 -19.73 8.83
N GLY A 143 -0.65 -19.26 10.08
CA GLY A 143 0.50 -19.07 10.97
C GLY A 143 1.26 -17.76 10.75
N GLY A 144 0.66 -16.80 10.05
CA GLY A 144 1.24 -15.49 9.79
C GLY A 144 1.15 -14.54 10.99
N PRO A 145 1.91 -13.43 10.99
CA PRO A 145 1.78 -12.41 12.01
C PRO A 145 0.40 -11.76 11.93
N VAL A 146 -0.36 -11.81 13.02
CA VAL A 146 -1.60 -11.06 13.17
C VAL A 146 -1.29 -9.82 13.99
N GLY A 147 -1.92 -8.68 13.67
CA GLY A 147 -1.61 -7.37 14.23
C GLY A 147 -1.63 -7.33 15.76
N ARG A 148 -0.52 -7.71 16.40
CA ARG A 148 -0.17 -7.31 17.77
C ARG A 148 0.49 -5.94 17.75
N GLU A 149 -0.10 -5.00 17.03
CA GLU A 149 -0.02 -3.59 17.38
C GLU A 149 -1.35 -3.14 17.96
N ARG A 150 -1.90 -4.00 18.85
CA ARG A 150 -2.66 -3.47 19.98
C ARG A 150 -1.66 -2.61 20.73
N ARG A 151 -1.62 -1.31 20.41
CA ARG A 151 -1.04 -0.32 21.31
C ARG A 151 -1.48 -0.74 22.71
N GLU A 152 -0.52 -0.95 23.59
CA GLU A 152 -0.76 -0.85 25.02
C GLU A 152 -1.27 0.57 25.30
N THR A 153 -2.53 0.83 24.96
CA THR A 153 -3.35 1.72 25.74
C THR A 153 -3.87 0.84 26.86
N THR A 154 -3.01 0.54 27.81
CA THR A 154 -3.45 0.47 29.20
C THR A 154 -3.75 1.92 29.57
N PRO A 155 -5.03 2.37 29.66
CA PRO A 155 -5.30 3.39 30.65
C PRO A 155 -5.00 2.68 31.97
N ARG A 156 -3.89 3.08 32.62
CA ARG A 156 -3.64 2.72 34.01
C ARG A 156 -4.95 2.92 34.76
N ARG A 157 -5.48 1.81 35.25
CA ARG A 157 -6.63 1.71 36.13
C ARG A 157 -6.43 2.75 37.25
N LYS A 158 -7.12 3.89 37.17
CA LYS A 158 -7.26 4.80 38.30
C LYS A 158 -8.27 4.17 39.25
N THR A 159 -7.87 3.11 39.92
CA THR A 159 -8.42 2.75 41.23
C THR A 159 -7.45 3.33 42.23
N ASP A 160 -7.74 4.54 42.70
CA ASP A 160 -8.02 4.80 44.12
C ASP A 160 -8.04 6.32 44.37
N SER A 161 -9.13 6.78 44.97
CA SER A 161 -9.16 7.99 45.79
C SER A 161 -9.53 7.52 47.21
N PRO A 162 -9.31 8.31 48.26
CA PRO A 162 -8.09 9.03 48.64
C PRO A 162 -7.74 8.69 50.11
N VAL A 163 -6.46 8.58 50.48
CA VAL A 163 -6.05 8.65 51.89
C VAL A 163 -4.99 9.73 52.06
N GLN A 164 -5.43 10.79 52.74
CA GLN A 164 -4.60 11.85 53.29
C GLN A 164 -3.62 11.26 54.31
N GLY A 165 -2.40 11.79 54.34
CA GLY A 165 -1.57 11.72 55.54
C GLY A 165 -0.08 11.62 55.27
N SER A 166 0.61 12.73 55.57
CA SER A 166 2.01 12.77 56.05
C SER A 166 3.14 12.89 55.01
N THR A 167 3.42 14.16 54.65
CA THR A 167 4.69 14.94 54.73
C THR A 167 6.09 14.26 54.74
N PRO A 168 7.20 14.99 54.50
CA PRO A 168 7.98 14.92 53.24
C PRO A 168 9.48 14.60 53.46
N ALA A 169 10.23 14.27 52.40
CA ALA A 169 11.70 14.42 52.39
C ALA A 169 12.25 14.66 50.98
N ALA A 170 13.22 15.56 50.93
CA ALA A 170 13.80 16.27 49.80
C ALA A 170 14.80 15.43 48.96
N PRO A 171 15.36 15.98 47.87
CA PRO A 171 15.84 15.22 46.71
C PRO A 171 17.36 14.99 46.70
N ASP A 172 17.79 13.93 46.01
CA ASP A 172 19.19 13.79 45.58
C ASP A 172 19.24 13.23 44.15
N GLY A 173 19.93 13.94 43.27
CA GLY A 173 20.23 13.55 41.89
C GLY A 173 21.62 14.05 41.50
N PRO A 174 22.14 13.76 40.29
CA PRO A 174 21.64 12.85 39.28
C PRO A 174 22.57 11.65 39.00
N ARG A 175 21.96 10.59 38.49
CA ARG A 175 22.59 9.33 38.07
C ARG A 175 23.43 9.52 36.80
N LYS A 176 24.63 8.94 36.82
CA LYS A 176 25.53 8.71 35.68
C LYS A 176 24.82 7.97 34.55
N ARG A 177 24.48 8.67 33.46
CA ARG A 177 24.08 8.08 32.17
C ARG A 177 24.77 8.83 31.01
N SER A 178 26.10 8.82 30.97
CA SER A 178 26.84 9.37 29.82
C SER A 178 27.93 8.45 29.27
N ALA A 179 28.15 7.25 29.84
CA ALA A 179 29.25 6.38 29.42
C ALA A 179 28.97 5.55 28.15
N GLN A 180 27.72 5.49 27.67
CA GLN A 180 27.34 4.64 26.53
C GLN A 180 27.25 5.40 25.19
N ALA A 181 27.07 6.73 25.23
CA ALA A 181 27.09 7.58 24.03
C ALA A 181 28.52 7.78 23.50
N SER A 182 29.53 7.83 24.38
CA SER A 182 30.92 8.08 24.00
C SER A 182 31.53 6.98 23.13
N LYS A 183 31.12 5.72 23.32
CA LYS A 183 31.64 4.58 22.54
C LYS A 183 31.11 4.53 21.10
N GLN A 184 29.91 5.07 20.87
CA GLN A 184 29.32 5.15 19.53
C GLN A 184 29.98 6.25 18.69
N LEU A 185 30.34 7.37 19.32
CA LEU A 185 31.01 8.49 18.67
C LEU A 185 32.41 8.14 18.12
N THR A 186 33.20 7.38 18.85
CA THR A 186 34.54 6.94 18.38
C THR A 186 34.47 6.01 17.18
N ARG A 187 33.43 5.15 17.08
CA ARG A 187 33.26 4.25 15.92
C ARG A 187 32.91 5.02 14.64
N LEU A 188 32.14 6.09 14.74
CA LEU A 188 31.78 6.93 13.59
C LEU A 188 32.97 7.77 13.10
N GLN A 189 33.85 8.22 14.00
CA GLN A 189 35.06 8.95 13.60
C GLN A 189 36.06 8.09 12.82
N ASN A 190 36.36 6.86 13.27
CA ASN A 190 37.29 5.98 12.55
C ASN A 190 36.81 5.58 11.15
N LEU A 191 35.49 5.51 10.93
CA LEU A 191 34.93 5.17 9.62
C LEU A 191 35.12 6.30 8.60
N LEU A 192 35.01 7.56 9.04
CA LEU A 192 35.21 8.73 8.19
C LEU A 192 36.67 8.89 7.76
N GLU A 193 37.62 8.64 8.66
CA GLU A 193 39.06 8.68 8.34
C GLU A 193 39.44 7.61 7.29
N THR A 194 38.85 6.42 7.37
CA THR A 194 39.11 5.34 6.41
C THR A 194 38.60 5.69 5.00
N ILE A 195 37.50 6.43 4.89
CA ILE A 195 36.93 6.86 3.61
C ILE A 195 37.76 8.00 2.99
N GLN A 196 38.29 8.90 3.82
CA GLN A 196 39.14 10.00 3.34
C GLN A 196 40.52 9.51 2.87
N ALA A 197 41.10 8.50 3.53
CA ALA A 197 42.36 7.90 3.11
C ALA A 197 42.28 7.22 1.74
N ARG A 198 41.17 6.56 1.39
CA ARG A 198 40.99 5.93 0.07
C ARG A 198 40.78 6.92 -1.08
N ARG A 199 40.43 8.18 -0.79
CA ARG A 199 40.13 9.19 -1.81
C ARG A 199 41.34 10.00 -2.24
N SER A 200 42.50 9.78 -1.59
CA SER A 200 43.75 10.52 -1.86
C SER A 200 44.78 9.68 -2.62
N ASP A 201 44.46 8.42 -2.95
CA ASP A 201 45.34 7.45 -3.63
C ASP A 201 44.85 7.13 -5.07
N GLU A 202 43.95 7.94 -5.63
CA GLU A 202 43.47 7.89 -7.02
C GLU A 202 43.79 9.19 -7.77
#